data_AF-A0A1Q9TT36-F1
#
_entry.id   AF-A0A1Q9TT36-F1
#
_cell.length_a   1.000
_cell.length_b   1.000
_cell.length_c   1.000
_cell.angle_alpha   90.00
_cell.angle_beta   90.00
_cell.angle_gamma   90.00
#
_symmetry.space_group_name_H-M   'P 1'
#
loop_
_entity.id
_entity.type
_entity.pdbx_description
1 polymer ?
#
loop_
_entity_poly.entity_id
_entity_poly.type
_entity_poly.pdbx_seq_one_letter_code
_entity_poly.pdbx_strand_id
1 'polypeptide(L)' 'MTTKDNLKKDYYEILGVSKTASKQEIRQSYRKLVRENHPDSNPDDPVAKERFKEVSAAYNVLSDDKRRKEYDEAH' A
#
# COMPACT_ATOMS: atom_id res chain seq x y z
N MET A 1 -12.92 -19.89 2.91
CA MET A 1 -12.82 -18.42 2.84
C MET A 1 -12.33 -18.07 1.45
N THR A 2 -13.16 -17.34 0.71
CA THR A 2 -13.17 -17.25 -0.75
C THR A 2 -11.98 -16.48 -1.30
N THR A 3 -11.47 -16.95 -2.44
CA THR A 3 -10.47 -16.37 -3.35
C THR A 3 -10.82 -14.99 -3.93
N LYS A 4 -11.70 -14.21 -3.27
CA LYS A 4 -12.09 -12.83 -3.59
C LYS A 4 -11.46 -11.79 -2.66
N ASP A 5 -10.85 -12.18 -1.54
CA ASP A 5 -10.33 -11.21 -0.56
C ASP A 5 -8.93 -10.65 -0.90
N ASN A 6 -8.21 -11.27 -1.85
CA ASN A 6 -6.88 -10.81 -2.29
C ASN A 6 -6.85 -10.07 -3.64
N LEU A 7 -7.94 -10.11 -4.43
CA LEU A 7 -8.13 -9.24 -5.61
C LEU A 7 -8.83 -7.90 -5.25
N LYS A 8 -9.27 -7.76 -4.00
CA LYS A 8 -10.08 -6.64 -3.49
C LYS A 8 -9.32 -5.69 -2.56
N LYS A 9 -8.04 -5.92 -2.28
CA LYS A 9 -7.26 -5.01 -1.43
C LYS A 9 -6.90 -3.80 -2.27
N ASP A 10 -7.73 -2.76 -2.15
CA ASP A 10 -7.49 -1.46 -2.75
C ASP A 10 -6.12 -0.94 -2.28
N TYR A 11 -5.30 -0.40 -3.19
CA TYR A 11 -3.99 0.15 -2.79
C TYR A 11 -4.16 1.28 -1.76
N TYR A 12 -5.28 1.97 -1.82
CA TYR A 12 -5.67 2.97 -0.83
C TYR A 12 -5.93 2.34 0.56
N GLU A 13 -6.60 1.18 0.62
CA GLU A 13 -6.81 0.45 1.88
C GLU A 13 -5.52 -0.11 2.45
N ILE A 14 -4.62 -0.64 1.60
CA ILE A 14 -3.30 -1.11 2.02
C ILE A 14 -2.49 0.01 2.68
N LEU A 15 -2.54 1.21 2.09
CA LEU A 15 -1.92 2.39 2.68
C LEU A 15 -2.76 3.02 3.80
N GLY A 16 -3.96 2.53 4.09
CA GLY A 16 -4.86 3.10 5.09
C GLY A 16 -5.25 4.55 4.80
N VAL A 17 -5.33 4.93 3.52
CA VAL A 17 -5.68 6.28 3.06
C VAL A 17 -6.97 6.26 2.24
N SER A 18 -7.63 7.41 2.13
CA SER A 18 -8.80 7.56 1.25
C SER A 18 -8.41 7.47 -0.22
N LYS A 19 -9.34 7.05 -1.09
CA LYS A 19 -9.20 7.18 -2.57
C LYS A 19 -8.99 8.62 -3.01
N THR A 20 -9.50 9.57 -2.23
CA THR A 20 -9.33 11.02 -2.45
C THR A 20 -8.06 11.58 -1.83
N ALA A 21 -7.21 10.73 -1.22
CA ALA A 21 -6.00 11.17 -0.55
C ALA A 21 -5.04 11.85 -1.52
N SER A 22 -4.44 12.93 -1.04
CA SER A 22 -3.38 13.65 -1.72
C SER A 22 -2.09 12.81 -1.77
N LYS A 23 -1.21 13.12 -2.73
CA LYS A 23 0.12 12.50 -2.77
C LYS A 23 0.90 12.66 -1.48
N GLN A 24 0.72 13.78 -0.78
CA GLN A 24 1.39 14.01 0.50
C GLN A 24 0.92 13.01 1.56
N GLU A 25 -0.39 12.77 1.66
CA GLU A 25 -0.97 11.79 2.58
C GLU A 25 -0.52 10.36 2.23
N ILE A 26 -0.57 9.99 0.95
CA ILE A 26 -0.07 8.69 0.45
C ILE A 26 1.40 8.49 0.86
N ARG A 27 2.24 9.50 0.64
CA ARG A 27 3.67 9.44 0.99
C ARG A 27 3.89 9.42 2.49
N GLN A 28 3.07 10.13 3.27
CA GLN A 28 3.17 10.14 4.73
C GLN A 28 2.78 8.79 5.32
N SER A 29 1.66 8.22 4.86
CA SER A 29 1.22 6.90 5.32
C SER A 29 2.21 5.81 4.93
N TYR A 30 2.71 5.83 3.68
CA TYR A 30 3.78 4.93 3.24
C TYR A 30 5.00 4.96 4.16
N ARG A 31 5.51 6.16 4.50
CA ARG A 31 6.67 6.29 5.40
C ARG A 31 6.39 5.75 6.81
N LYS A 32 5.16 5.93 7.31
CA LYS A 32 4.74 5.42 8.62
C LYS A 32 4.71 3.89 8.61
N LEU A 33 4.00 3.30 7.64
CA LEU A 33 3.86 1.85 7.50
C LEU A 33 5.20 1.16 7.22
N VAL A 34 6.08 1.77 6.43
CA VAL A 34 7.44 1.24 6.18
C VAL A 34 8.27 1.18 7.45
N ARG A 35 8.19 2.18 8.33
CA ARG A 35 8.91 2.15 9.61
C ARG A 35 8.32 1.12 10.56
N GLU A 36 6.99 1.04 10.63
CA GLU A 36 6.29 0.07 11.48
C GLU A 36 6.57 -1.38 11.04
N ASN A 37 6.68 -1.63 9.74
CA ASN A 37 6.89 -2.96 9.16
C ASN A 37 8.32 -3.17 8.65
N HIS A 38 9.30 -2.36 9.06
CA HIS A 38 10.65 -2.41 8.51
C HIS A 38 11.31 -3.76 8.86
N PRO A 39 12.02 -4.42 7.92
CA PRO A 39 12.67 -5.71 8.19
C PRO A 39 13.76 -5.60 9.27
N ASP A 40 14.46 -4.47 9.38
CA ASP A 40 15.46 -4.29 10.45
C ASP A 40 14.84 -4.26 11.86
N SER A 41 13.61 -3.74 11.99
CA SER A 41 12.89 -3.70 13.27
C SER A 41 12.06 -4.95 13.51
N ASN A 42 11.68 -5.67 12.44
CA ASN A 42 10.88 -6.88 12.48
C ASN A 42 11.52 -8.02 11.67
N PRO A 43 12.75 -8.47 12.03
CA PRO A 43 13.51 -9.42 11.21
C PRO A 43 12.85 -10.81 11.12
N ASP A 44 12.12 -11.21 12.16
CA ASP A 44 11.50 -12.53 12.29
C ASP A 44 9.97 -12.51 12.07
N ASP A 45 9.41 -11.38 11.65
CA ASP A 45 7.97 -11.26 11.40
C ASP A 45 7.64 -11.41 9.89
N PRO A 46 7.16 -12.58 9.46
CA PRO A 46 6.76 -12.80 8.06
C PRO A 46 5.56 -11.92 7.66
N VAL A 47 4.71 -11.53 8.60
CA VAL A 47 3.55 -10.66 8.35
C VAL A 47 4.01 -9.24 8.09
N ALA A 48 4.97 -8.72 8.87
CA ALA A 48 5.57 -7.41 8.62
C ALA A 48 6.23 -7.36 7.23
N LYS A 49 6.92 -8.44 6.83
CA LYS A 49 7.54 -8.55 5.50
C LYS A 49 6.51 -8.57 4.37
N GLU A 50 5.38 -9.24 4.55
CA GLU A 50 4.28 -9.25 3.58
C GLU A 50 3.63 -7.86 3.48
N ARG A 51 3.30 -7.25 4.62
CA ARG A 51 2.77 -5.87 4.70
C ARG A 51 3.71 -4.87 4.04
N PHE A 52 5.01 -4.98 4.27
CA PHE A 52 6.02 -4.11 3.66
C PHE A 52 6.00 -4.18 2.13
N LYS A 53 5.86 -5.40 1.57
CA LYS A 53 5.73 -5.61 0.12
C LYS A 53 4.43 -5.02 -0.42
N GLU A 54 3.30 -5.26 0.25
CA GLU A 54 1.99 -4.70 -0.14
C GLU A 54 2.04 -3.16 -0.15
N VAL A 55 2.56 -2.55 0.92
CA VAL A 55 2.70 -1.10 1.09
C VAL A 55 3.62 -0.48 0.03
N SER A 56 4.71 -1.18 -0.30
CA SER A 56 5.63 -0.75 -1.36
C SER A 56 5.00 -0.81 -2.74
N ALA A 57 4.24 -1.87 -3.05
CA ALA A 57 3.51 -1.99 -4.31
C ALA A 57 2.43 -0.91 -4.45
N ALA A 58 1.64 -0.70 -3.40
CA ALA A 58 0.59 0.32 -3.36
C ALA A 58 1.17 1.72 -3.58
N TYR A 59 2.25 2.07 -2.88
CA TYR A 59 2.91 3.35 -3.07
C TYR A 59 3.50 3.51 -4.47
N ASN A 60 4.06 2.46 -5.07
CA ASN A 60 4.63 2.51 -6.42
C ASN A 60 3.60 2.92 -7.49
N VAL A 61 2.35 2.46 -7.33
CA VAL A 61 1.23 2.80 -8.21
C VAL A 61 0.64 4.15 -7.87
N LEU A 62 0.33 4.40 -6.58
CA LEU A 62 -0.41 5.59 -6.16
C LEU A 62 0.44 6.87 -6.08
N SER A 63 1.77 6.77 -6.03
CA SER A 63 2.67 7.93 -5.99
C SER A 63 2.86 8.60 -7.36
N ASP A 64 2.68 7.85 -8.44
CA ASP A 64 2.76 8.33 -9.82
C ASP A 64 1.35 8.63 -10.33
N ASP A 65 1.12 9.87 -10.79
CA ASP A 65 -0.20 10.28 -11.28
C ASP A 65 -0.67 9.45 -12.46
N LYS A 66 0.25 9.06 -13.35
CA LYS A 66 -0.11 8.31 -14.54
C LYS A 66 -0.54 6.90 -14.15
N ARG A 67 0.25 6.22 -13.31
CA ARG A 67 -0.06 4.88 -12.82
C ARG A 67 -1.30 4.85 -11.93
N ARG A 68 -1.47 5.88 -11.08
CA ARG A 68 -2.67 6.06 -10.28
C ARG A 68 -3.90 6.22 -11.16
N LYS A 69 -3.84 7.04 -12.21
CA LYS A 69 -4.94 7.22 -13.15
C LYS A 69 -5.27 5.93 -13.89
N GLU A 70 -4.26 5.22 -14.39
CA GLU A 70 -4.43 3.91 -15.03
C GLU A 70 -5.05 2.89 -14.07
N TYR A 71 -4.67 2.91 -12.79
CA TYR A 71 -5.23 2.06 -11.75
C TYR A 71 -6.70 2.42 -11.46
N ASP A 72 -6.98 3.71 -11.27
CA ASP A 72 -8.32 4.27 -10.99
C ASP A 72 -9.27 4.11 -12.20
N GLU A 73 -8.76 4.03 -13.43
CA GLU A 73 -9.56 3.74 -14.63
C GLU A 73 -9.85 2.24 -14.80
N ALA A 74 -8.98 1.38 -14.27
CA ALA A 74 -9.11 -0.08 -14.37
C ALA A 74 -9.88 -0.73 -13.21
N HIS A 75 -10.12 -0.02 -12.10
CA HIS A 75 -10.76 -0.50 -10.86
C HIS A 75 -11.92 0.39 -10.43
#